data_AF-A0A923CIL5-F1
#
_entry.id   AF-A0A923CIL5-F1
#
_cell.length_a   1.000
_cell.length_b   1.000
_cell.length_c   1.000
_cell.angle_alpha   90.00
_cell.angle_beta   90.00
_cell.angle_gamma   90.00
#
_symmetry.space_group_name_H-M   'P 1'
#
loop_
_entity.id
_entity.type
_entity.pdbx_description
1 polymer ?
#
loop_
_entity_poly.entity_id
_entity_poly.type
_entity_poly.pdbx_seq_one_letter_code
_entity_poly.pdbx_strand_id
1 'polypeptide(L)'
;MAKFHFFQRSKERLNFGAQGSYPVHLIEVTKDKSEIKHPVNDSLTRPWLRHYFLTQIVRDSNNAEDLINRNHNLIEIFKTTIPLQENSFTESLLSSWRLFIDTTFKNADTPWYDSIKKILHTERFYAAIEQLELEPPASNPQLKLHFYDHTKTLRGFPRIPIKLFFSLPGNERETLIEILKRAINNNPHNLDIAFLTYCFLRAWDRQSDFLEIARTENRYDIEEWYFWVENDLQSVGAIKRNMKDFTTAFFVYERSYLPANDYKELADWFLKESEFKAAYHFYTKAKEFEIALELLQNISVKEFGELINLRRISRGEKIFDTSGDASRLATMYQEEMETLRGFARIRAAETYKQVATKARQHFDRETIETKYAFGELTEDEYSRLIRQLQERKQ
;
A
#
# COMPACT_ATOMS: atom_id res chain seq x y z
N MET A 1 43.89 3.77 -44.54
CA MET A 1 42.90 3.39 -43.51
C MET A 1 42.88 1.87 -43.38
N ALA A 2 43.39 1.33 -42.27
CA ALA A 2 43.35 -0.11 -42.02
C ALA A 2 41.90 -0.57 -41.82
N LYS A 3 41.44 -1.54 -42.61
CA LYS A 3 40.16 -2.21 -42.40
C LYS A 3 40.29 -3.05 -41.13
N PHE A 4 39.83 -2.53 -40.00
CA PHE A 4 39.65 -3.35 -38.79
C PHE A 4 38.62 -4.45 -39.12
N HIS A 5 39.13 -5.66 -39.30
CA HIS A 5 38.34 -6.88 -39.34
C HIS A 5 37.92 -7.22 -37.93
N PHE A 6 36.91 -6.51 -37.45
CA PHE A 6 36.28 -6.81 -36.18
C PHE A 6 35.49 -8.13 -36.30
N PHE A 7 36.10 -9.20 -35.76
CA PHE A 7 35.47 -10.37 -35.10
C PHE A 7 34.92 -11.52 -35.98
N GLN A 8 35.64 -12.66 -35.99
CA GLN A 8 35.34 -13.84 -36.83
C GLN A 8 34.68 -15.04 -36.10
N ARG A 9 34.45 -15.03 -34.77
CA ARG A 9 33.78 -16.13 -34.02
C ARG A 9 32.63 -15.67 -33.10
N SER A 10 31.59 -16.49 -32.85
CA SER A 10 30.42 -16.10 -32.02
C SER A 10 30.78 -15.73 -30.57
N LYS A 11 31.69 -16.49 -29.96
CA LYS A 11 32.14 -16.24 -28.58
C LYS A 11 33.02 -14.99 -28.46
N GLU A 12 33.96 -14.80 -29.40
CA GLU A 12 34.76 -13.57 -29.48
C GLU A 12 33.86 -12.35 -29.67
N ARG A 13 32.87 -12.42 -30.57
CA ARG A 13 31.89 -11.36 -30.81
C ARG A 13 31.14 -10.93 -29.54
N LEU A 14 30.65 -11.87 -28.74
CA LEU A 14 30.00 -11.58 -27.47
C LEU A 14 30.98 -10.91 -26.48
N ASN A 15 32.20 -11.43 -26.39
CA ASN A 15 33.23 -10.89 -25.49
C ASN A 15 33.61 -9.44 -25.85
N PHE A 16 33.76 -9.12 -27.14
CA PHE A 16 34.07 -7.75 -27.57
C PHE A 16 32.92 -6.77 -27.33
N GLY A 17 31.67 -7.23 -27.52
CA GLY A 17 30.49 -6.49 -27.09
C GLY A 17 30.54 -6.22 -25.58
N ALA A 18 30.73 -7.25 -24.76
CA ALA A 18 30.86 -7.12 -23.31
C ALA A 18 32.04 -6.23 -22.84
N GLN A 19 33.06 -6.02 -23.68
CA GLN A 19 34.18 -5.10 -23.43
C GLN A 19 33.91 -3.64 -23.87
N GLY A 20 32.73 -3.35 -24.43
CA GLY A 20 32.34 -1.99 -24.79
C GLY A 20 32.76 -1.53 -26.19
N SER A 21 33.10 -2.47 -27.08
CA SER A 21 33.49 -2.15 -28.46
C SER A 21 32.27 -1.83 -29.33
N TYR A 22 31.74 -0.60 -29.19
CA TYR A 22 30.53 -0.14 -29.89
C TYR A 22 30.81 0.97 -30.92
N PRO A 23 29.91 1.14 -31.91
CA PRO A 23 29.91 2.33 -32.75
C PRO A 23 29.73 3.59 -31.91
N VAL A 24 30.50 4.62 -32.21
CA VAL A 24 30.48 5.94 -31.53
C VAL A 24 29.24 6.80 -31.85
N HIS A 25 28.41 6.35 -32.80
CA HIS A 25 27.24 7.09 -33.27
C HIS A 25 26.05 6.16 -33.44
N LEU A 26 24.85 6.68 -33.19
CA LEU A 26 23.57 6.06 -33.55
C LEU A 26 23.15 6.56 -34.92
N ILE A 27 22.36 5.77 -35.64
CA ILE A 27 21.89 6.07 -36.98
C ILE A 27 20.38 6.15 -36.94
N GLU A 28 19.84 7.32 -37.24
CA GLU A 28 18.43 7.50 -37.54
C GLU A 28 18.22 7.28 -39.04
N VAL A 29 17.23 6.47 -39.39
CA VAL A 29 16.82 6.27 -40.78
C VAL A 29 15.54 7.07 -41.02
N THR A 30 15.65 8.12 -41.83
CA THR A 30 14.51 8.97 -42.17
C THR A 30 13.57 8.28 -43.16
N LYS A 31 12.37 8.83 -43.39
CA LYS A 31 11.36 8.24 -44.30
C LYS A 31 11.87 8.07 -45.73
N ASP A 32 12.77 8.94 -46.18
CA ASP A 32 13.47 8.93 -47.47
C ASP A 32 14.71 8.00 -47.48
N LYS A 33 14.94 7.22 -46.43
CA LYS A 33 16.08 6.30 -46.25
C LYS A 33 17.44 7.01 -46.15
N SER A 34 17.47 8.29 -45.81
CA SER A 34 18.71 8.97 -45.46
C SER A 34 19.15 8.55 -44.05
N GLU A 35 20.46 8.48 -43.81
CA GLU A 35 21.05 8.09 -42.53
C GLU A 35 21.61 9.33 -41.83
N ILE A 36 21.04 9.70 -40.68
CA ILE A 36 21.53 10.78 -39.83
C ILE A 36 22.30 10.16 -38.66
N LYS A 37 23.55 10.59 -38.47
CA LYS A 37 24.40 10.11 -37.36
C LYS A 37 24.23 11.01 -36.15
N HIS A 38 23.81 10.40 -35.05
CA HIS A 38 23.64 11.05 -33.75
C HIS A 38 24.76 10.65 -32.80
N PRO A 39 25.30 11.57 -31.98
CA PRO A 39 26.27 11.22 -30.95
C PRO A 39 25.63 10.33 -29.88
N VAL A 40 26.39 9.33 -29.42
CA VAL A 40 25.99 8.46 -28.29
C VAL A 40 26.38 9.14 -26.99
N ASN A 41 25.47 9.18 -26.00
CA ASN A 41 25.88 9.48 -24.63
C ASN A 41 26.56 8.24 -24.04
N ASP A 42 27.89 8.27 -23.98
CA ASP A 42 28.69 7.12 -23.58
C ASP A 42 28.42 6.67 -22.13
N SER A 43 28.10 7.59 -21.22
CA SER A 43 27.83 7.24 -19.81
C SER A 43 26.46 6.59 -19.60
N LEU A 44 25.52 6.80 -20.54
CA LEU A 44 24.15 6.31 -20.42
C LEU A 44 23.88 5.14 -21.34
N THR A 45 24.23 5.22 -22.62
CA THR A 45 23.78 4.22 -23.61
C THR A 45 24.68 2.98 -23.64
N ARG A 46 26.01 3.15 -23.46
CA ARG A 46 26.95 2.02 -23.52
C ARG A 46 26.80 1.00 -22.39
N PRO A 47 26.56 1.39 -21.13
CA PRO A 47 26.34 0.42 -20.05
C PRO A 47 25.17 -0.53 -20.35
N TRP A 48 24.09 -0.01 -20.95
CA TRP A 48 22.92 -0.81 -21.32
C TRP A 48 23.22 -1.78 -22.46
N LEU A 49 23.91 -1.32 -23.52
CA LEU A 49 24.37 -2.21 -24.59
C LEU A 49 25.29 -3.31 -24.04
N ARG A 50 26.20 -2.95 -23.11
CA ARG A 50 27.08 -3.90 -22.43
C ARG A 50 26.32 -4.93 -21.63
N HIS A 51 25.26 -4.52 -20.94
CA HIS A 51 24.42 -5.45 -20.20
C HIS A 51 23.73 -6.47 -21.10
N TYR A 52 23.25 -6.05 -22.29
CA TYR A 52 22.66 -6.97 -23.26
C TYR A 52 23.66 -8.08 -23.65
N PHE A 53 24.90 -7.74 -24.02
CA PHE A 53 25.91 -8.74 -24.39
C PHE A 53 26.32 -9.63 -23.22
N LEU A 54 26.51 -9.07 -22.02
CA LEU A 54 26.80 -9.85 -20.81
C LEU A 54 25.67 -10.84 -20.49
N THR A 55 24.42 -10.44 -20.71
CA THR A 55 23.27 -11.33 -20.51
C THR A 55 23.27 -12.50 -21.50
N GLN A 56 23.62 -12.25 -22.77
CA GLN A 56 23.77 -13.34 -23.75
C GLN A 56 24.92 -14.27 -23.37
N ILE A 57 26.05 -13.74 -22.90
CA ILE A 57 27.18 -14.56 -22.43
C ILE A 57 26.74 -15.47 -21.29
N VAL A 58 26.09 -14.92 -20.26
CA VAL A 58 25.63 -15.70 -19.10
C VAL A 58 24.68 -16.82 -19.51
N ARG A 59 23.76 -16.54 -20.45
CA ARG A 59 22.83 -17.53 -21.00
C ARG A 59 23.57 -18.69 -21.68
N ASP A 60 24.68 -18.40 -22.35
CA ASP A 60 25.45 -19.38 -23.12
C ASP A 60 26.53 -20.09 -22.29
N SER A 61 27.05 -19.47 -21.23
CA SER A 61 28.25 -19.93 -20.51
C SER A 61 27.98 -20.59 -19.17
N ASN A 62 26.83 -20.35 -18.51
CA ASN A 62 26.51 -20.78 -17.13
C ASN A 62 27.67 -20.57 -16.11
N ASN A 63 28.61 -19.67 -16.42
CA ASN A 63 29.80 -19.41 -15.63
C ASN A 63 29.51 -18.37 -14.54
N ALA A 64 29.98 -18.63 -13.31
CA ALA A 64 29.82 -17.72 -12.18
C ALA A 64 30.50 -16.36 -12.40
N GLU A 65 31.65 -16.33 -13.07
CA GLU A 65 32.37 -15.07 -13.35
C GLU A 65 31.60 -14.16 -14.31
N ASP A 66 30.98 -14.75 -15.35
CA ASP A 66 30.14 -14.01 -16.29
C ASP A 66 28.89 -13.45 -15.60
N LEU A 67 28.33 -14.21 -14.65
CA LEU A 67 27.21 -13.76 -13.83
C LEU A 67 27.59 -12.56 -12.96
N ILE A 68 28.75 -12.61 -12.30
CA ILE A 68 29.29 -11.49 -11.51
C ILE A 68 29.50 -10.26 -12.39
N ASN A 69 30.12 -10.42 -13.56
CA ASN A 69 30.34 -9.32 -14.50
C ASN A 69 29.03 -8.68 -14.97
N ARG A 70 28.02 -9.50 -15.27
CA ARG A 70 26.67 -9.04 -15.64
C ARG A 70 26.01 -8.26 -14.52
N ASN A 71 26.07 -8.76 -13.29
CA ASN A 71 25.49 -8.12 -12.11
C ASN A 71 26.20 -6.81 -11.76
N HIS A 72 27.53 -6.79 -11.80
CA HIS A 72 28.31 -5.58 -11.57
C HIS A 72 27.94 -4.48 -12.58
N ASN A 73 27.85 -4.82 -13.87
CA ASN A 73 27.42 -3.86 -14.88
C ASN A 73 25.98 -3.35 -14.64
N LEU A 74 25.11 -4.18 -14.06
CA LEU A 74 23.75 -3.77 -13.72
C LEU A 74 23.72 -2.74 -12.59
N ILE A 75 24.56 -2.93 -11.58
CA ILE A 75 24.77 -1.95 -10.51
C ILE A 75 25.32 -0.64 -11.05
N GLU A 76 26.27 -0.69 -12.00
CA GLU A 76 26.80 0.52 -12.64
C GLU A 76 25.73 1.25 -13.47
N ILE A 77 24.84 0.53 -14.17
CA ILE A 77 23.66 1.12 -14.83
C ILE A 77 22.79 1.88 -13.82
N PHE A 78 22.52 1.29 -12.65
CA PHE A 78 21.71 1.98 -11.65
C PHE A 78 22.38 3.25 -11.13
N LYS A 79 23.69 3.22 -10.88
CA LYS A 79 24.42 4.40 -10.43
C LYS A 79 24.38 5.57 -11.42
N THR A 80 24.27 5.29 -12.72
CA THR A 80 24.23 6.33 -13.76
C THR A 80 22.81 6.75 -14.14
N THR A 81 21.81 5.93 -13.87
CA THR A 81 20.41 6.21 -14.25
C THR A 81 19.55 6.71 -13.09
N ILE A 82 19.91 6.38 -11.85
CA ILE A 82 19.30 6.94 -10.64
C ILE A 82 20.12 8.17 -10.23
N PRO A 83 19.48 9.34 -9.99
CA PRO A 83 20.22 10.51 -9.56
C PRO A 83 20.71 10.32 -8.13
N LEU A 84 22.03 10.26 -7.96
CA LEU A 84 22.70 10.16 -6.67
C LEU A 84 23.19 11.51 -6.14
N GLN A 85 23.20 12.55 -6.98
CA GLN A 85 23.51 13.90 -6.55
C GLN A 85 22.35 14.47 -5.72
N GLU A 86 22.68 15.27 -4.72
CA GLU A 86 21.68 15.92 -3.87
C GLU A 86 20.84 16.93 -4.67
N ASN A 87 19.53 16.96 -4.43
CA ASN A 87 18.57 17.87 -5.05
C ASN A 87 18.59 17.89 -6.59
N SER A 88 18.85 16.73 -7.20
CA SER A 88 18.77 16.57 -8.64
C SER A 88 17.32 16.55 -9.13
N PHE A 89 17.03 17.41 -10.10
CA PHE A 89 15.75 17.47 -10.82
C PHE A 89 15.82 16.77 -12.19
N THR A 90 16.82 15.93 -12.44
CA THR A 90 16.96 15.23 -13.73
C THR A 90 15.85 14.19 -13.91
N GLU A 91 14.74 14.61 -14.51
CA GLU A 91 13.61 13.74 -14.89
C GLU A 91 13.93 12.86 -16.12
N SER A 92 14.85 13.28 -16.98
CA SER A 92 15.05 12.63 -18.30
C SER A 92 15.63 11.21 -18.23
N LEU A 93 16.42 10.89 -17.20
CA LEU A 93 17.10 9.60 -17.05
C LEU A 93 16.22 8.50 -16.45
N LEU A 94 15.15 8.90 -15.76
CA LEU A 94 14.18 7.98 -15.19
C LEU A 94 13.02 7.70 -16.14
N SER A 95 12.97 8.31 -17.33
CA SER A 95 11.87 8.13 -18.30
C SER A 95 11.57 6.66 -18.64
N SER A 96 12.61 5.82 -18.80
CA SER A 96 12.42 4.38 -19.00
C SER A 96 11.84 3.70 -17.75
N TRP A 97 12.32 4.06 -16.55
CA TRP A 97 11.79 3.56 -15.27
C TRP A 97 10.38 4.07 -14.97
N ARG A 98 10.02 5.25 -15.47
CA ARG A 98 8.70 5.84 -15.30
C ARG A 98 7.62 4.98 -15.94
N LEU A 99 7.87 4.44 -17.14
CA LEU A 99 6.96 3.49 -17.77
C LEU A 99 6.71 2.26 -16.88
N PHE A 100 7.76 1.75 -16.24
CA PHE A 100 7.65 0.64 -15.29
C PHE A 100 6.85 1.02 -14.05
N ILE A 101 7.13 2.18 -13.45
CA ILE A 101 6.39 2.69 -12.30
C ILE A 101 4.91 2.86 -12.69
N ASP A 102 4.59 3.50 -13.81
CA ASP A 102 3.20 3.75 -14.23
C ASP A 102 2.42 2.47 -14.58
N THR A 103 3.11 1.41 -15.02
CA THR A 103 2.48 0.10 -15.29
C THR A 103 2.35 -0.75 -14.03
N THR A 104 3.27 -0.58 -13.09
CA THR A 104 3.31 -1.28 -11.80
C THR A 104 2.31 -0.69 -10.81
N PHE A 105 2.25 0.64 -10.78
CA PHE A 105 1.36 1.41 -9.93
C PHE A 105 0.21 1.95 -10.76
N LYS A 106 -0.98 1.40 -10.57
CA LYS A 106 -2.16 1.79 -11.34
C LYS A 106 -2.47 3.29 -11.16
N ASN A 107 -2.65 4.03 -12.27
CA ASN A 107 -3.34 5.32 -12.23
C ASN A 107 -4.84 5.07 -12.05
N ALA A 108 -5.37 5.52 -10.92
CA ALA A 108 -6.79 5.47 -10.60
C ALA A 108 -7.44 6.76 -11.12
N ASP A 109 -7.89 6.75 -12.38
CA ASP A 109 -8.85 7.74 -12.86
C ASP A 109 -10.19 7.53 -12.12
N THR A 110 -10.28 7.95 -10.86
CA THR A 110 -11.54 8.28 -10.18
C THR A 110 -11.27 9.18 -8.95
N PRO A 111 -11.86 10.39 -8.87
CA PRO A 111 -11.72 11.31 -7.74
C PRO A 111 -12.46 10.74 -6.50
N TRP A 112 -12.17 11.14 -5.25
CA TRP A 112 -12.09 12.51 -4.74
C TRP A 112 -11.20 12.58 -3.49
N TYR A 113 -10.27 13.53 -3.46
CA TYR A 113 -9.35 13.90 -2.38
C TYR A 113 -7.96 13.25 -2.50
N ASP A 114 -7.05 14.07 -3.05
CA ASP A 114 -5.64 13.82 -3.31
C ASP A 114 -4.89 13.25 -2.10
N SER A 115 -4.73 11.93 -2.05
CA SER A 115 -3.48 11.25 -1.66
C SER A 115 -3.61 9.73 -1.90
N ILE A 116 -3.30 9.37 -3.14
CA ILE A 116 -2.67 8.12 -3.58
C ILE A 116 -3.33 6.80 -3.15
N LYS A 117 -4.31 6.35 -3.95
CA LYS A 117 -4.56 4.91 -4.13
C LYS A 117 -3.86 4.38 -5.39
N LYS A 118 -2.53 4.38 -5.39
CA LYS A 118 -1.71 3.61 -6.34
C LYS A 118 -1.54 2.19 -5.79
N ILE A 119 -2.58 1.37 -5.83
CA ILE A 119 -2.48 -0.01 -5.32
C ILE A 119 -1.53 -0.79 -6.21
N LEU A 120 -0.44 -1.29 -5.62
CA LEU A 120 0.37 -2.35 -6.21
C LEU A 120 -0.46 -3.64 -6.18
N HIS A 121 -1.04 -4.03 -7.30
CA HIS A 121 -1.63 -5.36 -7.40
C HIS A 121 -0.47 -6.35 -7.53
N THR A 122 -0.15 -7.09 -6.47
CA THR A 122 1.01 -8.02 -6.44
C THR A 122 1.03 -8.99 -7.64
N GLU A 123 -0.12 -9.53 -8.04
CA GLU A 123 -0.24 -10.38 -9.24
C GLU A 123 0.09 -9.62 -10.54
N ARG A 124 -0.33 -8.36 -10.65
CA ARG A 124 0.01 -7.52 -11.80
C ARG A 124 1.45 -7.05 -11.75
N PHE A 125 2.03 -6.85 -10.57
CA PHE A 125 3.44 -6.50 -10.42
C PHE A 125 4.34 -7.61 -10.95
N TYR A 126 4.11 -8.85 -10.52
CA TYR A 126 4.88 -9.99 -11.03
C TYR A 126 4.63 -10.21 -12.54
N ALA A 127 3.37 -10.14 -12.99
CA ALA A 127 3.06 -10.24 -14.42
C ALA A 127 3.67 -9.09 -15.26
N ALA A 128 3.71 -7.87 -14.71
CA ALA A 128 4.30 -6.69 -15.35
C ALA A 128 5.82 -6.84 -15.44
N ILE A 129 6.48 -7.28 -14.37
CA ILE A 129 7.93 -7.54 -14.38
C ILE A 129 8.31 -8.58 -15.45
N GLU A 130 7.47 -9.59 -15.66
CA GLU A 130 7.74 -10.63 -16.66
C GLU A 130 7.66 -10.15 -18.11
N GLN A 131 6.79 -9.19 -18.40
CA GLN A 131 6.46 -8.76 -19.76
C GLN A 131 7.07 -7.41 -20.16
N LEU A 132 7.56 -6.62 -19.19
CA LEU A 132 8.11 -5.30 -19.45
C LEU A 132 9.59 -5.34 -19.81
N GLU A 133 9.94 -4.56 -20.82
CA GLU A 133 11.31 -4.34 -21.24
C GLU A 133 11.59 -2.84 -21.26
N LEU A 134 12.78 -2.45 -20.80
CA LEU A 134 13.26 -1.08 -20.87
C LEU A 134 14.02 -0.86 -22.16
N GLU A 135 13.74 0.26 -22.79
CA GLU A 135 14.58 0.78 -23.86
C GLU A 135 15.74 1.59 -23.25
N PRO A 136 16.99 1.38 -23.71
CA PRO A 136 18.11 2.18 -23.27
C PRO A 136 17.83 3.68 -23.49
N PRO A 137 18.14 4.55 -22.52
CA PRO A 137 17.94 5.97 -22.68
C PRO A 137 18.78 6.49 -23.85
N ALA A 138 18.10 7.15 -24.79
CA ALA A 138 18.70 7.85 -25.91
C ALA A 138 18.60 9.37 -25.73
N SER A 139 19.47 10.11 -26.41
CA SER A 139 19.46 11.58 -26.42
C SER A 139 18.14 12.17 -26.96
N ASN A 140 17.37 11.40 -27.73
CA ASN A 140 16.01 11.77 -28.15
C ASN A 140 15.11 10.53 -28.29
N PRO A 141 14.10 10.33 -27.43
CA PRO A 141 13.22 9.16 -27.44
C PRO A 141 12.20 9.15 -28.60
N GLN A 142 12.02 10.26 -29.32
CA GLN A 142 11.09 10.33 -30.45
C GLN A 142 11.68 9.74 -31.75
N LEU A 143 13.00 9.54 -31.77
CA LEU A 143 13.71 9.08 -32.96
C LEU A 143 13.80 7.56 -32.98
N LYS A 144 13.54 6.94 -34.14
CA LYS A 144 13.88 5.53 -34.37
C LYS A 144 15.38 5.43 -34.61
N LEU A 145 16.11 5.23 -33.52
CA LEU A 145 17.56 5.08 -33.56
C LEU A 145 17.96 3.62 -33.74
N HIS A 146 18.93 3.43 -34.62
CA HIS A 146 19.57 2.16 -34.89
C HIS A 146 21.05 2.27 -34.52
N PHE A 147 21.68 1.12 -34.31
CA PHE A 147 23.12 1.03 -34.17
C PHE A 147 23.65 -0.03 -35.12
N TYR A 148 24.94 0.06 -35.46
CA TYR A 148 25.57 -1.05 -36.14
C TYR A 148 25.67 -2.24 -35.19
N ASP A 149 24.99 -3.31 -35.57
CA ASP A 149 25.23 -4.61 -34.99
C ASP A 149 26.65 -5.09 -35.33
N HIS A 150 27.11 -6.08 -34.58
CA HIS A 150 28.39 -6.74 -34.79
C HIS A 150 28.55 -7.34 -36.21
N THR A 151 27.46 -7.53 -36.96
CA THR A 151 27.45 -7.96 -38.37
C THR A 151 27.54 -6.80 -39.38
N LYS A 152 27.75 -5.56 -38.93
CA LYS A 152 27.65 -4.32 -39.72
C LYS A 152 26.26 -4.06 -40.32
N THR A 153 25.25 -4.83 -39.93
CA THR A 153 23.84 -4.53 -40.24
C THR A 153 23.31 -3.52 -39.24
N LEU A 154 22.47 -2.59 -39.68
CA LEU A 154 21.72 -1.73 -38.76
C LEU A 154 20.67 -2.57 -38.02
N ARG A 155 20.64 -2.46 -36.69
CA ARG A 155 19.60 -3.04 -35.83
C ARG A 155 19.02 -1.98 -34.91
N GLY A 156 17.75 -2.14 -34.55
CA GLY A 156 17.13 -1.34 -33.49
C GLY A 156 17.75 -1.63 -32.13
N PHE A 157 17.67 -0.67 -31.20
CA PHE A 157 18.18 -0.82 -29.84
C PHE A 157 17.66 -2.08 -29.14
N PRO A 158 18.52 -2.83 -28.42
CA PRO A 158 18.05 -3.97 -27.65
C PRO A 158 17.20 -3.46 -26.48
N ARG A 159 16.03 -4.05 -26.33
CA ARG A 159 15.22 -3.89 -25.13
C ARG A 159 15.69 -4.87 -24.06
N ILE A 160 15.71 -4.42 -22.81
CA ILE A 160 16.22 -5.22 -21.68
C ILE A 160 15.06 -5.60 -20.76
N PRO A 161 14.79 -6.89 -20.53
CA PRO A 161 13.74 -7.32 -19.62
C PRO A 161 13.97 -6.81 -18.19
N ILE A 162 12.95 -6.21 -17.60
CA ILE A 162 13.01 -5.62 -16.26
C ILE A 162 13.32 -6.66 -15.18
N LYS A 163 12.81 -7.89 -15.33
CA LYS A 163 13.07 -8.99 -14.39
C LYS A 163 14.56 -9.27 -14.13
N LEU A 164 15.46 -8.92 -15.04
CA LEU A 164 16.90 -9.10 -14.86
C LEU A 164 17.44 -8.29 -13.68
N PHE A 165 16.84 -7.12 -13.42
CA PHE A 165 17.21 -6.23 -12.32
C PHE A 165 16.80 -6.79 -10.95
N PHE A 166 15.71 -7.56 -10.89
CA PHE A 166 15.24 -8.23 -9.67
C PHE A 166 15.98 -9.54 -9.38
N SER A 167 16.74 -10.06 -10.35
CA SER A 167 17.47 -11.34 -10.23
C SER A 167 18.84 -11.23 -9.55
N LEU A 168 19.18 -10.06 -8.97
CA LEU A 168 20.48 -9.85 -8.31
C LEU A 168 20.61 -10.74 -7.06
N PRO A 169 21.64 -11.58 -6.98
CA PRO A 169 21.91 -12.40 -5.80
C PRO A 169 22.67 -11.62 -4.72
N GLY A 170 22.61 -12.11 -3.47
CA GLY A 170 23.59 -11.83 -2.41
C GLY A 170 24.00 -10.37 -2.24
N ASN A 171 25.30 -10.10 -2.42
CA ASN A 171 25.94 -8.82 -2.09
C ASN A 171 25.56 -7.69 -3.05
N GLU A 172 25.32 -7.99 -4.33
CA GLU A 172 24.92 -7.00 -5.32
C GLU A 172 23.52 -6.46 -5.02
N ARG A 173 22.63 -7.31 -4.50
CA ARG A 173 21.32 -6.89 -4.00
C ARG A 173 21.47 -5.87 -2.87
N GLU A 174 22.30 -6.15 -1.87
CA GLU A 174 22.53 -5.22 -0.75
C GLU A 174 23.15 -3.90 -1.22
N THR A 175 24.10 -3.97 -2.17
CA THR A 175 24.70 -2.79 -2.78
C THR A 175 23.66 -1.92 -3.48
N LEU A 176 22.70 -2.53 -4.17
CA LEU A 176 21.62 -1.80 -4.83
C LEU A 176 20.66 -1.17 -3.82
N ILE A 177 20.33 -1.87 -2.73
CA ILE A 177 19.50 -1.31 -1.65
C ILE A 177 20.15 -0.05 -1.07
N GLU A 178 21.46 -0.07 -0.81
CA GLU A 178 22.19 1.11 -0.32
C GLU A 178 22.19 2.27 -1.34
N ILE A 179 22.32 1.98 -2.63
CA ILE A 179 22.23 2.99 -3.70
C ILE A 179 20.84 3.62 -3.71
N LEU A 180 19.78 2.81 -3.63
CA LEU A 180 18.39 3.25 -3.62
C LEU A 180 18.07 4.10 -2.38
N LYS A 181 18.48 3.65 -1.19
CA LYS A 181 18.34 4.40 0.06
C LYS A 181 19.03 5.76 -0.04
N ARG A 182 20.27 5.80 -0.51
CA ARG A 182 21.00 7.05 -0.72
C ARG A 182 20.30 7.96 -1.72
N ALA A 183 19.74 7.40 -2.80
CA ALA A 183 19.04 8.18 -3.81
C ALA A 183 17.76 8.85 -3.25
N ILE A 184 16.97 8.14 -2.43
CA ILE A 184 15.80 8.70 -1.74
C ILE A 184 16.23 9.86 -0.83
N ASN A 185 17.25 9.63 0.00
CA ASN A 185 17.71 10.60 0.98
C ASN A 185 18.25 11.88 0.31
N ASN A 186 18.99 11.71 -0.78
CA ASN A 186 19.57 12.83 -1.52
C ASN A 186 18.51 13.59 -2.35
N ASN A 187 17.39 12.97 -2.68
CA ASN A 187 16.36 13.54 -3.57
C ASN A 187 14.95 13.33 -3.02
N PRO A 188 14.61 13.93 -1.86
CA PRO A 188 13.34 13.66 -1.20
C PRO A 188 12.12 14.06 -2.03
N HIS A 189 12.25 15.08 -2.90
CA HIS A 189 11.20 15.51 -3.82
C HIS A 189 10.88 14.49 -4.92
N ASN A 190 11.79 13.53 -5.19
CA ASN A 190 11.64 12.60 -6.29
C ASN A 190 10.90 11.31 -5.85
N LEU A 191 9.57 11.35 -5.93
CA LEU A 191 8.72 10.21 -5.58
C LEU A 191 8.94 8.98 -6.48
N ASP A 192 9.46 9.16 -7.70
CA ASP A 192 9.69 8.06 -8.62
C ASP A 192 10.79 7.14 -8.12
N ILE A 193 11.82 7.71 -7.47
CA ILE A 193 12.88 6.92 -6.81
C ILE A 193 12.31 6.16 -5.62
N ALA A 194 11.45 6.78 -4.82
CA ALA A 194 10.80 6.12 -3.70
C ALA A 194 9.94 4.93 -4.19
N PHE A 195 9.11 5.14 -5.21
CA PHE A 195 8.28 4.10 -5.79
C PHE A 195 9.12 2.98 -6.42
N LEU A 196 10.18 3.32 -7.15
CA LEU A 196 11.13 2.34 -7.70
C LEU A 196 11.78 1.50 -6.60
N THR A 197 12.21 2.15 -5.50
CA THR A 197 12.82 1.48 -4.36
C THR A 197 11.85 0.50 -3.70
N TYR A 198 10.60 0.92 -3.50
CA TYR A 198 9.56 0.03 -2.98
C TYR A 198 9.34 -1.18 -3.91
N CYS A 199 9.34 -1.03 -5.24
CA CYS A 199 9.26 -2.17 -6.15
C CYS A 199 10.38 -3.18 -5.91
N PHE A 200 11.65 -2.73 -5.82
CA PHE A 200 12.79 -3.62 -5.55
C PHE A 200 12.64 -4.35 -4.22
N LEU A 201 12.29 -3.61 -3.16
CA LEU A 201 12.13 -4.19 -1.83
C LEU A 201 10.93 -5.15 -1.77
N ARG A 202 9.82 -4.86 -2.44
CA ARG A 202 8.67 -5.77 -2.56
C ARG A 202 9.05 -7.07 -3.26
N ALA A 203 9.77 -6.99 -4.38
CA ALA A 203 10.17 -8.16 -5.15
C ALA A 203 11.14 -9.08 -4.38
N TRP A 204 11.83 -8.56 -3.37
CA TRP A 204 12.72 -9.32 -2.50
C TRP A 204 12.13 -9.61 -1.12
N ASP A 205 10.84 -9.36 -0.90
CA ASP A 205 10.15 -9.54 0.38
C ASP A 205 10.81 -8.79 1.56
N ARG A 206 11.25 -7.54 1.29
CA ARG A 206 11.90 -6.63 2.25
C ARG A 206 11.16 -5.30 2.40
N GLN A 207 9.83 -5.35 2.37
CA GLN A 207 8.94 -4.19 2.47
C GLN A 207 9.18 -3.38 3.77
N SER A 208 9.56 -4.06 4.86
CA SER A 208 9.92 -3.45 6.15
C SER A 208 11.02 -2.40 6.03
N ASP A 209 11.98 -2.63 5.15
CA ASP A 209 13.15 -1.77 5.01
C ASP A 209 12.76 -0.44 4.36
N PHE A 210 11.74 -0.47 3.48
CA PHE A 210 11.18 0.74 2.90
C PHE A 210 10.54 1.62 3.97
N LEU A 211 9.81 1.00 4.90
CA LEU A 211 9.20 1.70 6.02
C LEU A 211 10.26 2.28 6.97
N GLU A 212 11.37 1.58 7.19
CA GLU A 212 12.52 2.09 7.97
C GLU A 212 13.14 3.33 7.30
N ILE A 213 13.33 3.29 5.97
CA ILE A 213 13.80 4.44 5.20
C ILE A 213 12.85 5.64 5.38
N ALA A 214 11.54 5.41 5.21
CA ALA A 214 10.54 6.48 5.35
C ALA A 214 10.58 7.13 6.74
N ARG A 215 10.70 6.31 7.80
CA ARG A 215 10.74 6.81 9.19
C ARG A 215 12.03 7.53 9.53
N THR A 216 13.17 7.00 9.11
CA THR A 216 14.49 7.61 9.39
C THR A 216 14.59 9.01 8.81
N GLU A 217 14.00 9.21 7.64
CA GLU A 217 14.00 10.49 6.93
C GLU A 217 12.78 11.37 7.23
N ASN A 218 11.92 10.98 8.19
CA ASN A 218 10.67 11.68 8.53
C ASN A 218 9.75 11.92 7.31
N ARG A 219 9.72 10.97 6.38
CA ARG A 219 8.92 10.99 5.16
C ARG A 219 7.52 10.43 5.40
N TYR A 220 6.72 11.18 6.15
CA TYR A 220 5.33 10.80 6.47
C TYR A 220 4.46 10.60 5.23
N ASP A 221 4.75 11.31 4.14
CA ASP A 221 4.09 11.15 2.84
C ASP A 221 4.32 9.76 2.24
N ILE A 222 5.56 9.27 2.30
CA ILE A 222 5.95 7.95 1.81
C ILE A 222 5.49 6.85 2.78
N GLU A 223 5.55 7.09 4.09
CA GLU A 223 5.05 6.16 5.10
C GLU A 223 3.54 5.94 4.96
N GLU A 224 2.76 7.01 4.81
CA GLU A 224 1.32 6.90 4.58
C GLU A 224 1.05 6.14 3.27
N TRP A 225 1.77 6.49 2.20
CA TRP A 225 1.68 5.80 0.93
C TRP A 225 1.95 4.30 1.05
N TYR A 226 2.99 3.91 1.79
CA TYR A 226 3.33 2.52 2.03
C TYR A 226 2.15 1.74 2.64
N PHE A 227 1.51 2.27 3.69
CA PHE A 227 0.36 1.61 4.32
C PHE A 227 -0.85 1.52 3.39
N TRP A 228 -1.08 2.54 2.55
CA TRP A 228 -2.11 2.47 1.52
C TRP A 228 -1.87 1.33 0.53
N VAL A 229 -0.63 1.17 0.07
CA VAL A 229 -0.25 0.15 -0.92
C VAL A 229 -0.34 -1.25 -0.33
N GLU A 230 0.12 -1.43 0.91
CA GLU A 230 0.04 -2.68 1.66
C GLU A 230 -1.37 -2.98 2.19
N ASN A 231 -2.33 -2.09 1.94
CA ASN A 231 -3.72 -2.19 2.42
C ASN A 231 -3.82 -2.32 3.95
N ASP A 232 -2.87 -1.73 4.67
CA ASP A 232 -2.90 -1.60 6.13
C ASP A 232 -3.75 -0.37 6.52
N LEU A 233 -5.06 -0.54 6.42
CA LEU A 233 -6.04 0.50 6.74
C LEU A 233 -5.97 0.94 8.22
N GLN A 234 -5.49 0.10 9.13
CA GLN A 234 -5.35 0.48 10.54
C GLN A 234 -4.24 1.53 10.69
N SER A 235 -3.07 1.29 10.10
CA SER A 235 -1.97 2.25 10.13
C SER A 235 -2.29 3.55 9.40
N VAL A 236 -2.95 3.48 8.23
CA VAL A 236 -3.49 4.68 7.56
C VAL A 236 -4.44 5.44 8.48
N GLY A 237 -5.37 4.73 9.12
CA GLY A 237 -6.34 5.32 10.04
C GLY A 237 -5.66 6.02 11.23
N ALA A 238 -4.59 5.46 11.77
CA ALA A 238 -3.81 6.07 12.85
C ALA A 238 -3.12 7.37 12.40
N ILE A 239 -2.53 7.39 11.20
CA ILE A 239 -1.94 8.61 10.61
C ILE A 239 -3.00 9.70 10.46
N LYS A 240 -4.17 9.36 9.89
CA LYS A 240 -5.25 10.35 9.69
C LYS A 240 -5.84 10.86 11.00
N ARG A 241 -5.88 10.03 12.05
CA ARG A 241 -6.22 10.49 13.41
C ARG A 241 -5.22 11.53 13.91
N ASN A 242 -3.92 11.29 13.75
CA ASN A 242 -2.87 12.23 14.18
C ASN A 242 -2.92 13.55 13.40
N MET A 243 -3.27 13.49 12.11
CA MET A 243 -3.47 14.66 11.25
C MET A 243 -4.81 15.38 11.46
N LYS A 244 -5.70 14.84 12.29
CA LYS A 244 -7.09 15.31 12.46
C LYS A 244 -7.89 15.37 11.16
N ASP A 245 -7.57 14.49 10.21
CA ASP A 245 -8.38 14.29 9.01
C ASP A 245 -9.54 13.33 9.33
N PHE A 246 -10.59 13.89 9.94
CA PHE A 246 -11.75 13.14 10.42
C PHE A 246 -12.51 12.42 9.31
N THR A 247 -12.56 13.02 8.13
CA THR A 247 -13.31 12.48 6.98
C THR A 247 -12.60 11.27 6.42
N THR A 248 -11.29 11.35 6.18
CA THR A 248 -10.53 10.19 5.69
C THR A 248 -10.44 9.10 6.75
N ALA A 249 -10.22 9.47 8.02
CA ALA A 249 -10.24 8.51 9.13
C ALA A 249 -11.59 7.76 9.19
N PHE A 250 -12.71 8.46 9.06
CA PHE A 250 -14.04 7.84 8.99
C PHE A 250 -14.10 6.80 7.87
N PHE A 251 -13.70 7.16 6.65
CA PHE A 251 -13.77 6.24 5.51
C PHE A 251 -12.87 5.02 5.65
N VAL A 252 -11.66 5.22 6.17
CA VAL A 252 -10.68 4.16 6.40
C VAL A 252 -11.24 3.17 7.41
N TYR A 253 -11.67 3.63 8.59
CA TYR A 253 -12.20 2.76 9.63
C TYR A 253 -13.60 2.19 9.33
N GLU A 254 -14.39 2.86 8.50
CA GLU A 254 -15.67 2.32 8.02
C GLU A 254 -15.44 1.05 7.18
N ARG A 255 -14.32 1.01 6.44
CA ARG A 255 -13.91 -0.12 5.60
C ARG A 255 -13.06 -1.15 6.33
N SER A 256 -12.42 -0.76 7.43
CA SER A 256 -11.68 -1.67 8.30
C SER A 256 -12.65 -2.59 9.05
N TYR A 257 -12.34 -3.89 9.10
CA TYR A 257 -13.03 -4.83 9.98
C TYR A 257 -12.35 -4.83 11.35
N LEU A 258 -12.92 -4.08 12.30
CA LEU A 258 -12.40 -4.00 13.66
C LEU A 258 -13.28 -4.80 14.64
N PRO A 259 -12.68 -5.38 15.69
CA PRO A 259 -13.40 -5.81 16.88
C PRO A 259 -14.23 -4.68 17.52
N ALA A 260 -15.27 -5.06 18.27
CA ALA A 260 -16.16 -4.10 18.93
C ALA A 260 -15.43 -3.14 19.89
N ASN A 261 -14.43 -3.63 20.64
CA ASN A 261 -13.64 -2.80 21.55
C ASN A 261 -12.83 -1.72 20.83
N ASP A 262 -12.29 -2.05 19.66
CA ASP A 262 -11.48 -1.11 18.88
C ASP A 262 -12.38 -0.05 18.21
N TYR A 263 -13.59 -0.43 17.78
CA TYR A 263 -14.59 0.55 17.36
C TYR A 263 -15.02 1.49 18.49
N LYS A 264 -15.08 0.99 19.73
CA LYS A 264 -15.38 1.82 20.89
C LYS A 264 -14.28 2.86 21.14
N GLU A 265 -13.02 2.43 21.17
CA GLU A 265 -11.88 3.36 21.34
C GLU A 265 -11.85 4.43 20.23
N LEU A 266 -12.13 4.03 19.00
CA LEU A 266 -12.27 4.95 17.88
C LEU A 266 -13.42 5.95 18.09
N ALA A 267 -14.57 5.46 18.57
CA ALA A 267 -15.73 6.30 18.86
C ALA A 267 -15.44 7.29 20.00
N ASP A 268 -14.75 6.85 21.07
CA ASP A 268 -14.28 7.69 22.17
C ASP A 268 -13.37 8.81 21.64
N TRP A 269 -12.48 8.51 20.70
CA TRP A 269 -11.61 9.50 20.07
C TRP A 269 -12.38 10.55 19.27
N PHE A 270 -13.31 10.13 18.40
CA PHE A 270 -14.16 11.08 17.66
C PHE A 270 -15.01 11.93 18.63
N LEU A 271 -15.52 11.33 19.70
CA LEU A 271 -16.29 12.05 20.71
C LEU A 271 -15.43 13.13 21.41
N LYS A 272 -14.20 12.78 21.78
CA LYS A 272 -13.23 13.73 22.36
C LYS A 272 -12.92 14.89 21.42
N GLU A 273 -12.82 14.63 20.13
CA GLU A 273 -12.59 15.67 19.10
C GLU A 273 -13.88 16.39 18.67
N SER A 274 -15.01 16.15 19.36
CA SER A 274 -16.33 16.76 19.08
C SER A 274 -16.94 16.40 17.72
N GLU A 275 -16.53 15.28 17.13
CA GLU A 275 -17.09 14.74 15.88
C GLU A 275 -18.26 13.78 16.17
N PHE A 276 -19.36 14.34 16.69
CA PHE A 276 -20.48 13.58 17.27
C PHE A 276 -21.12 12.58 16.29
N LYS A 277 -21.27 12.95 15.01
CA LYS A 277 -21.86 12.07 13.99
C LYS A 277 -21.00 10.83 13.68
N ALA A 278 -19.67 11.00 13.69
CA ALA A 278 -18.72 9.89 13.51
C ALA A 278 -18.66 9.02 14.76
N ALA A 279 -18.61 9.64 15.95
CA ALA A 279 -18.67 8.95 17.23
C ALA A 279 -19.92 8.06 17.33
N TYR A 280 -21.10 8.65 17.07
CA TYR A 280 -22.37 7.92 17.01
C TYR A 280 -22.29 6.67 16.13
N HIS A 281 -21.78 6.82 14.91
CA HIS A 281 -21.68 5.72 13.96
C HIS A 281 -20.77 4.60 14.46
N PHE A 282 -19.59 4.91 15.01
CA PHE A 282 -18.67 3.90 15.49
C PHE A 282 -19.11 3.27 16.82
N TYR A 283 -19.82 3.98 17.70
CA TYR A 283 -20.46 3.35 18.87
C TYR A 283 -21.52 2.33 18.46
N THR A 284 -22.27 2.61 17.39
CA THR A 284 -23.24 1.65 16.83
C THR A 284 -22.52 0.38 16.33
N LYS A 285 -21.38 0.53 15.65
CA LYS A 285 -20.53 -0.61 15.24
C LYS A 285 -19.92 -1.36 16.43
N ALA A 286 -19.57 -0.65 17.50
CA ALA A 286 -19.11 -1.21 18.77
C ALA A 286 -20.22 -1.91 19.57
N LYS A 287 -21.49 -1.82 19.13
CA LYS A 287 -22.68 -2.30 19.84
C LYS A 287 -22.92 -1.61 21.19
N GLU A 288 -22.42 -0.39 21.35
CA GLU A 288 -22.66 0.47 22.51
C GLU A 288 -23.93 1.31 22.28
N PHE A 289 -25.08 0.62 22.19
CA PHE A 289 -26.33 1.20 21.72
C PHE A 289 -26.90 2.28 22.64
N GLU A 290 -26.66 2.21 23.94
CA GLU A 290 -27.08 3.21 24.91
C GLU A 290 -26.39 4.56 24.64
N ILE A 291 -25.06 4.55 24.52
CA ILE A 291 -24.26 5.74 24.22
C ILE A 291 -24.58 6.26 22.81
N ALA A 292 -24.71 5.35 21.83
CA ALA A 292 -25.08 5.71 20.46
C ALA A 292 -26.45 6.41 20.42
N LEU A 293 -27.43 5.94 21.20
CA LEU A 293 -28.76 6.55 21.27
C LEU A 293 -28.72 7.95 21.89
N GLU A 294 -27.94 8.14 22.96
CA GLU A 294 -27.74 9.46 23.57
C GLU A 294 -27.10 10.44 22.58
N LEU A 295 -26.09 10.00 21.83
CA LEU A 295 -25.46 10.83 20.81
C LEU A 295 -26.40 11.14 19.65
N LEU A 296 -27.16 10.15 19.17
CA LEU A 296 -28.12 10.36 18.08
C LEU A 296 -29.16 11.42 18.44
N GLN A 297 -29.64 11.43 19.70
CA GLN A 297 -30.57 12.45 20.21
C GLN A 297 -29.99 13.87 20.21
N ASN A 298 -28.66 13.98 20.29
CA ASN A 298 -27.96 15.24 20.41
C ASN A 298 -27.41 15.76 19.07
N ILE A 299 -27.43 14.96 18.00
CA ILE A 299 -27.10 15.44 16.65
C ILE A 299 -28.35 15.89 15.89
N SER A 300 -28.20 16.93 15.08
CA SER A 300 -29.29 17.45 14.24
C SER A 300 -29.60 16.52 13.06
N VAL A 301 -30.83 16.62 12.51
CA VAL A 301 -31.23 15.90 11.28
C VAL A 301 -30.29 16.24 10.11
N LYS A 302 -29.73 17.46 10.07
CA LYS A 302 -28.75 17.87 9.08
C LYS A 302 -27.44 17.08 9.22
N GLU A 303 -26.88 17.00 10.42
CA GLU A 303 -25.65 16.23 10.68
C GLU A 303 -25.86 14.73 10.45
N PHE A 304 -27.05 14.22 10.76
CA PHE A 304 -27.44 12.86 10.38
C PHE A 304 -27.46 12.68 8.86
N GLY A 305 -28.00 13.64 8.10
CA GLY A 305 -27.95 13.63 6.64
C GLY A 305 -26.52 13.62 6.07
N GLU A 306 -25.61 14.39 6.67
CA GLU A 306 -24.18 14.34 6.34
C GLU A 306 -23.56 12.97 6.61
N LEU A 307 -23.90 12.34 7.75
CA LEU A 307 -23.45 10.98 8.07
C LEU A 307 -23.99 9.94 7.08
N ILE A 308 -25.25 10.05 6.67
CA ILE A 308 -25.83 9.18 5.63
C ILE A 308 -25.02 9.33 4.33
N ASN A 309 -24.68 10.56 3.95
CA ASN A 309 -23.85 10.80 2.77
C ASN A 309 -22.44 10.20 2.91
N LEU A 310 -21.80 10.29 4.08
CA LEU A 310 -20.52 9.62 4.33
C LEU A 310 -20.64 8.09 4.19
N ARG A 311 -21.67 7.47 4.79
CA ARG A 311 -21.92 6.02 4.64
C ARG A 311 -22.14 5.61 3.18
N ARG A 312 -22.88 6.42 2.41
CA ARG A 312 -23.15 6.19 0.98
C ARG A 312 -21.89 6.30 0.13
N ILE A 313 -21.09 7.35 0.33
CA ILE A 313 -19.81 7.52 -0.37
C ILE A 313 -18.89 6.34 -0.07
N SER A 314 -18.84 5.88 1.18
CA SER A 314 -18.03 4.71 1.54
C SER A 314 -18.39 3.45 0.73
N ARG A 315 -19.69 3.28 0.43
CA ARG A 315 -20.26 2.19 -0.38
C ARG A 315 -20.23 2.44 -1.90
N GLY A 316 -19.75 3.60 -2.35
CA GLY A 316 -19.75 3.97 -3.77
C GLY A 316 -21.13 4.40 -4.29
N GLU A 317 -22.04 4.79 -3.41
CA GLU A 317 -23.39 5.26 -3.76
C GLU A 317 -23.41 6.79 -3.98
N LYS A 318 -24.36 7.27 -4.79
CA LYS A 318 -24.60 8.72 -4.97
C LYS A 318 -25.11 9.36 -3.68
N ILE A 319 -24.62 10.54 -3.36
CA ILE A 319 -25.08 11.34 -2.21
C ILE A 319 -26.56 11.76 -2.35
N PHE A 320 -27.23 11.92 -1.22
CA PHE A 320 -28.51 12.60 -1.13
C PHE A 320 -28.33 14.11 -1.21
N ASP A 321 -29.24 14.78 -1.91
CA ASP A 321 -29.37 16.22 -1.81
C ASP A 321 -30.08 16.57 -0.49
N THR A 322 -29.31 17.02 0.48
CA THR A 322 -29.79 17.34 1.83
C THR A 322 -30.75 18.53 1.85
N SER A 323 -30.83 19.32 0.78
CA SER A 323 -31.72 20.48 0.66
C SER A 323 -33.08 20.14 0.04
N GLY A 324 -33.15 19.17 -0.87
CA GLY A 324 -34.39 18.72 -1.52
C GLY A 324 -35.18 17.63 -0.78
N ASP A 325 -34.51 16.85 0.08
CA ASP A 325 -35.06 15.63 0.70
C ASP A 325 -35.29 15.74 2.22
N ALA A 326 -35.49 16.94 2.77
CA ALA A 326 -35.57 17.18 4.22
C ALA A 326 -36.62 16.31 4.95
N SER A 327 -37.81 16.13 4.37
CA SER A 327 -38.86 15.28 4.95
C SER A 327 -38.43 13.80 5.00
N ARG A 328 -37.71 13.34 3.98
CA ARG A 328 -37.23 11.95 3.91
C ARG A 328 -36.11 11.70 4.91
N LEU A 329 -35.19 12.64 5.06
CA LEU A 329 -34.12 12.58 6.06
C LEU A 329 -34.68 12.57 7.50
N ALA A 330 -35.74 13.35 7.76
CA ALA A 330 -36.41 13.34 9.06
C ALA A 330 -37.06 11.97 9.36
N THR A 331 -37.71 11.35 8.38
CA THR A 331 -38.25 9.98 8.53
C THR A 331 -37.15 8.96 8.82
N MET A 332 -36.07 8.97 8.03
CA MET A 332 -34.92 8.06 8.25
C MET A 332 -34.27 8.26 9.62
N TYR A 333 -34.20 9.50 10.11
CA TYR A 333 -33.69 9.80 11.44
C TYR A 333 -34.56 9.19 12.55
N GLN A 334 -35.90 9.28 12.42
CA GLN A 334 -36.82 8.66 13.38
C GLN A 334 -36.74 7.13 13.35
N GLU A 335 -36.64 6.53 12.16
CA GLU A 335 -36.47 5.08 11.99
C GLU A 335 -35.16 4.59 12.65
N GLU A 336 -34.05 5.32 12.46
CA GLU A 336 -32.76 5.00 13.11
C GLU A 336 -32.86 5.09 14.64
N MET A 337 -33.54 6.13 15.14
CA MET A 337 -33.81 6.32 16.57
C MET A 337 -34.63 5.17 17.19
N GLU A 338 -35.70 4.74 16.52
CA GLU A 338 -36.53 3.61 16.96
C GLU A 338 -35.75 2.30 16.94
N THR A 339 -34.95 2.10 15.91
CA THR A 339 -34.10 0.91 15.74
C THR A 339 -33.10 0.79 16.90
N LEU A 340 -32.39 1.87 17.23
CA LEU A 340 -31.44 1.87 18.36
C LEU A 340 -32.13 1.66 19.71
N ARG A 341 -33.29 2.27 19.92
CA ARG A 341 -34.11 2.01 21.12
C ARG A 341 -34.47 0.53 21.23
N GLY A 342 -34.79 -0.11 20.10
CA GLY A 342 -35.01 -1.55 20.03
C GLY A 342 -33.79 -2.35 20.48
N PHE A 343 -32.61 -2.05 19.94
CA PHE A 343 -31.36 -2.73 20.32
C PHE A 343 -30.99 -2.53 21.79
N ALA A 344 -31.10 -1.31 22.32
CA ALA A 344 -30.83 -1.02 23.73
C ALA A 344 -31.76 -1.82 24.67
N ARG A 345 -33.06 -1.94 24.32
CA ARG A 345 -34.00 -2.78 25.09
C ARG A 345 -33.61 -4.26 25.08
N ILE A 346 -33.19 -4.79 23.94
CA ILE A 346 -32.75 -6.19 23.83
C ILE A 346 -31.51 -6.42 24.70
N ARG A 347 -30.51 -5.54 24.62
CA ARG A 347 -29.27 -5.64 25.41
C ARG A 347 -29.55 -5.55 26.92
N ALA A 348 -30.44 -4.64 27.34
CA ALA A 348 -30.87 -4.55 28.73
C ALA A 348 -31.56 -5.84 29.20
N ALA A 349 -32.40 -6.45 28.37
CA ALA A 349 -33.05 -7.72 28.68
C ALA A 349 -32.05 -8.91 28.74
N GLU A 350 -31.05 -8.95 27.87
CA GLU A 350 -29.98 -9.95 27.90
C GLU A 350 -29.11 -9.82 29.15
N THR A 351 -28.75 -8.58 29.50
CA THR A 351 -27.99 -8.27 30.72
C THR A 351 -28.79 -8.68 31.96
N TYR A 352 -30.09 -8.37 31.99
CA TYR A 352 -30.99 -8.81 33.06
C TYR A 352 -31.06 -10.33 33.17
N LYS A 353 -31.14 -11.04 32.03
CA LYS A 353 -31.13 -12.52 32.01
C LYS A 353 -29.81 -13.08 32.55
N GLN A 354 -28.67 -12.49 32.19
CA GLN A 354 -27.36 -12.90 32.70
C GLN A 354 -27.21 -12.64 34.20
N VAL A 355 -27.65 -11.47 34.69
CA VAL A 355 -27.67 -11.12 36.12
C VAL A 355 -28.62 -12.04 36.88
N ALA A 356 -29.81 -12.32 36.36
CA ALA A 356 -30.76 -13.25 36.96
C ALA A 356 -30.19 -14.69 37.00
N THR A 357 -29.39 -15.09 36.01
CA THR A 357 -28.74 -16.42 35.97
C THR A 357 -27.60 -16.50 36.99
N LYS A 358 -26.76 -15.45 37.13
CA LYS A 358 -25.71 -15.36 38.16
C LYS A 358 -26.29 -15.26 39.57
N ALA A 359 -27.36 -14.49 39.76
CA ALA A 359 -28.09 -14.42 41.03
C ALA A 359 -28.68 -15.79 41.42
N ARG A 360 -29.16 -16.58 40.45
CA ARG A 360 -29.60 -17.96 40.69
C ARG A 360 -28.45 -18.90 41.09
N GLN A 361 -27.22 -18.63 40.68
CA GLN A 361 -26.03 -19.42 41.09
C GLN A 361 -25.55 -19.10 42.51
N HIS A 362 -25.83 -17.90 43.04
CA HIS A 362 -25.48 -17.51 44.42
C HIS A 362 -26.50 -17.94 45.49
N PHE A 363 -27.58 -18.60 45.10
CA PHE A 363 -28.51 -19.27 46.02
C PHE A 363 -28.33 -20.79 45.89
N ASP A 364 -27.13 -21.29 46.18
CA ASP A 364 -26.90 -22.71 46.38
C ASP A 364 -27.16 -23.11 47.84
N ARG A 365 -27.41 -24.41 48.05
CA ARG A 365 -27.73 -24.97 49.37
C ARG A 365 -26.61 -24.69 50.36
N GLU A 366 -25.36 -24.77 49.91
CA GLU A 366 -24.16 -24.57 50.72
C GLU A 366 -24.06 -23.13 51.24
N THR A 367 -24.38 -22.11 50.42
CA THR A 367 -24.40 -20.71 50.87
C THR A 367 -25.51 -20.44 51.89
N ILE A 368 -26.70 -21.05 51.71
CA ILE A 368 -27.82 -20.91 52.66
C ILE A 368 -27.50 -21.60 54.00
N GLU A 369 -26.94 -22.81 53.94
CA GLU A 369 -26.50 -23.56 55.13
C GLU A 369 -25.36 -22.84 55.87
N THR A 370 -24.43 -22.23 55.14
CA THR A 370 -23.33 -21.45 55.72
C THR A 370 -23.84 -20.21 56.45
N LYS A 371 -24.74 -19.43 55.82
CA LYS A 371 -25.32 -18.23 56.46
C LYS A 371 -26.16 -18.56 57.69
N TYR A 372 -26.87 -19.69 57.68
CA TYR A 372 -27.58 -20.16 58.87
C TYR A 372 -26.60 -20.59 59.98
N ALA A 373 -25.53 -21.31 59.64
CA ALA A 373 -24.51 -21.74 60.60
C ALA A 373 -23.78 -20.58 61.29
N PHE A 374 -23.64 -19.44 60.60
CA PHE A 374 -23.09 -18.21 61.17
C PHE A 374 -24.13 -17.29 61.84
N GLY A 375 -25.39 -17.71 61.94
CA GLY A 375 -26.46 -16.97 62.63
C GLY A 375 -26.97 -15.75 61.85
N GLU A 376 -26.65 -15.64 60.56
CA GLU A 376 -27.11 -14.55 59.68
C GLU A 376 -28.53 -14.75 59.16
N LEU A 377 -29.11 -15.94 59.39
CA LEU A 377 -30.49 -16.29 59.04
C LEU A 377 -31.23 -16.79 60.27
N THR A 378 -32.48 -16.38 60.43
CA THR A 378 -33.37 -17.00 61.40
C THR A 378 -33.82 -18.39 60.94
N GLU A 379 -34.27 -19.24 61.85
CA GLU A 379 -34.71 -20.61 61.54
C GLU A 379 -35.89 -20.64 60.56
N ASP A 380 -36.79 -19.64 60.63
CA ASP A 380 -37.89 -19.45 59.69
C ASP A 380 -37.40 -19.04 58.28
N GLU A 381 -36.42 -18.14 58.20
CA GLU A 381 -35.83 -17.69 56.94
C GLU A 381 -35.04 -18.82 56.26
N TYR A 382 -34.26 -19.58 57.04
CA TYR A 382 -33.56 -20.76 56.57
C TYR A 382 -34.53 -21.82 56.04
N SER A 383 -35.56 -22.17 56.81
CA SER A 383 -36.57 -23.16 56.42
C SER A 383 -37.31 -22.76 55.14
N ARG A 384 -37.66 -21.47 55.01
CA ARG A 384 -38.27 -20.93 53.80
C ARG A 384 -37.34 -21.03 52.59
N LEU A 385 -36.05 -20.68 52.74
CA LEU A 385 -35.08 -20.70 51.65
C LEU A 385 -34.74 -22.13 51.20
N ILE A 386 -34.63 -23.09 52.13
CA ILE A 386 -34.44 -24.51 51.81
C ILE A 386 -35.68 -25.09 51.12
N ARG A 387 -36.90 -24.74 51.57
CA ARG A 387 -38.14 -25.17 50.90
C ARG A 387 -38.21 -24.64 49.47
N GLN A 388 -37.88 -23.37 49.27
CA GLN A 388 -37.78 -22.78 47.93
C GLN A 388 -36.73 -23.45 47.05
N LEU A 389 -35.64 -23.98 47.63
CA LEU A 389 -34.65 -24.79 46.89
C LEU A 389 -35.18 -26.19 46.54
N GLN A 390 -35.96 -26.81 47.42
CA GLN A 390 -36.55 -28.14 47.18
C GLN A 390 -37.69 -28.09 46.15
N GLU A 391 -38.55 -27.07 46.22
CA GLU A 391 -39.61 -26.80 45.24
C GLU A 391 -39.05 -26.55 43.83
N ARG A 392 -37.78 -26.13 43.70
CA ARG A 392 -37.08 -25.92 42.42
C ARG A 392 -36.46 -27.19 41.82
N LYS A 393 -36.38 -28.30 42.56
CA LYS A 393 -35.86 -29.60 42.08
C LYS A 393 -36.95 -30.51 41.50
N GLN A 394 -38.22 -30.21 41.75
CA GLN A 394 -39.37 -30.76 41.00
C GLN A 394 -39.61 -29.92 39.75
#